data_AF-M5SEM7-F1
#
_entry.id   AF-M5SEM7-F1
#
_cell.length_a   1.000
_cell.length_b   1.000
_cell.length_c   1.000
_cell.angle_alpha   90.00
_cell.angle_beta   90.00
_cell.angle_gamma   90.00
#
_symmetry.space_group_name_H-M   'P 1'
#
loop_
_entity.id
_entity.type
_entity.pdbx_description
1 polymer ?
#
loop_
_entity_poly.entity_id
_entity_poly.type
_entity_poly.pdbx_seq_one_letter_code
_entity_poly.pdbx_strand_id
1 'polypeptide(L)' 'MTDVEKTNPMELLDSLVIAAVPKASKVPKYGGTLYTLKPEEKDCQFCGVFSCKSHVQLSFAQASLLDDSDGLL' A
#
# COMPACT_ATOMS: atom_id res chain seq x y z
N MET A 1 -6.45 -3.72 -17.57
CA MET A 1 -6.08 -2.35 -17.19
C MET A 1 -4.80 -1.96 -17.91
N THR A 2 -4.89 -0.93 -18.75
CA THR A 2 -3.75 -0.17 -19.28
C THR A 2 -3.02 0.53 -18.13
N ASP A 3 -1.79 0.96 -18.37
CA ASP A 3 -0.99 1.67 -17.36
C ASP A 3 -1.68 2.96 -16.89
N VAL A 4 -2.31 3.67 -17.83
CA VAL A 4 -3.10 4.90 -17.58
C VAL A 4 -4.32 4.63 -16.70
N GLU A 5 -5.00 3.50 -16.89
CA GLU A 5 -6.16 3.13 -16.06
C GLU A 5 -5.78 2.80 -14.61
N LYS A 6 -4.50 2.50 -14.34
CA LYS A 6 -4.01 2.18 -12.99
C LYS A 6 -3.57 3.42 -12.22
N THR A 7 -3.28 4.53 -12.90
CA THR A 7 -2.83 5.77 -12.25
C THR A 7 -3.83 6.26 -11.20
N ASN A 8 -5.11 6.35 -11.57
CA ASN A 8 -6.14 6.87 -10.65
C ASN A 8 -6.33 5.96 -9.40
N PRO A 9 -6.48 4.62 -9.51
CA PRO A 9 -6.49 3.75 -8.35
C PRO A 9 -5.22 3.81 -7.48
N MET A 10 -4.04 3.94 -8.09
CA MET A 10 -2.78 4.08 -7.36
C MET A 10 -2.74 5.37 -6.54
N GLU A 11 -3.13 6.50 -7.13
CA GLU A 11 -3.21 7.81 -6.46
C GLU A 11 -4.26 7.82 -5.35
N LEU A 12 -5.41 7.17 -5.58
CA LEU A 12 -6.47 7.03 -4.58
C LEU A 12 -5.99 6.22 -3.37
N LEU A 13 -5.38 5.06 -3.59
CA LEU A 13 -4.87 4.22 -2.51
C LEU A 13 -3.73 4.92 -1.75
N ASP A 14 -2.84 5.60 -2.47
CA ASP A 14 -1.79 6.41 -1.86
C ASP A 14 -2.38 7.48 -0.93
N SER A 15 -3.39 8.21 -1.41
CA SER A 15 -4.08 9.24 -0.62
C SER A 15 -4.77 8.66 0.61
N LEU A 16 -5.39 7.49 0.50
CA LEU A 16 -6.04 6.80 1.61
C LEU A 16 -5.03 6.37 2.68
N VAL A 17 -3.88 5.82 2.26
CA VAL A 17 -2.82 5.41 3.21
C VAL A 17 -2.27 6.62 3.97
N ILE A 18 -2.00 7.74 3.29
CA ILE A 18 -1.51 8.95 3.95
C ILE A 18 -2.58 9.60 4.84
N ALA A 19 -3.85 9.57 4.43
CA ALA A 19 -4.93 10.05 5.29
C ALA A 19 -5.05 9.23 6.58
N ALA A 20 -4.91 7.90 6.49
CA ALA A 20 -4.97 7.01 7.65
C ALA A 20 -3.71 7.08 8.53
N VAL A 21 -2.53 7.23 7.92
CA VAL A 21 -1.24 7.32 8.62
C VAL A 21 -0.44 8.52 8.11
N PRO A 22 -0.73 9.76 8.58
CA PRO A 22 -0.12 10.98 8.03
C PRO A 22 1.39 11.08 8.18
N LYS A 23 1.98 10.31 9.10
CA LYS A 23 3.42 10.26 9.36
C LYS A 23 4.14 9.21 8.53
N ALA A 24 3.44 8.47 7.66
CA ALA A 24 4.04 7.45 6.83
C ALA A 24 5.01 8.06 5.82
N SER A 25 6.18 7.45 5.73
CA SER A 25 7.13 7.69 4.66
C SER A 25 6.84 6.77 3.48
N LYS A 26 7.00 7.29 2.27
CA LYS A 26 6.84 6.54 1.01
C LYS A 26 8.19 6.06 0.52
N VAL A 27 8.33 4.76 0.29
CA VAL A 27 9.57 4.13 -0.18
C VAL A 27 9.30 3.42 -1.51
N PRO A 28 9.78 3.94 -2.64
CA PRO A 28 9.58 3.28 -3.94
C PRO A 28 10.35 1.96 -3.99
N LYS A 29 9.65 0.84 -4.22
CA LYS A 29 10.24 -0.51 -4.25
C LYS A 29 9.37 -1.48 -5.05
N TYR A 30 10.00 -2.44 -5.73
CA TYR A 30 9.32 -3.52 -6.47
C TYR A 30 8.27 -3.06 -7.51
N GLY A 31 8.46 -1.90 -8.12
CA GLY A 31 7.48 -1.34 -9.07
C GLY A 31 6.23 -0.75 -8.43
N GLY A 32 6.27 -0.48 -7.12
CA GLY A 32 5.22 0.21 -6.37
C GLY A 32 5.80 1.06 -5.23
N THR A 33 4.95 1.36 -4.25
CA THR A 33 5.28 2.19 -3.09
C THR A 33 5.05 1.38 -1.82
N LEU A 34 6.08 1.28 -0.98
CA LEU A 34 5.96 0.81 0.40
C LEU A 34 5.71 1.98 1.33
N TYR A 35 4.93 1.75 2.39
CA TYR A 35 4.63 2.73 3.42
C TYR A 35 5.16 2.24 4.76
N THR A 36 5.89 3.10 5.45
CA THR A 36 6.57 2.79 6.70
C THR A 36 6.63 4.01 7.61
N LEU A 37 6.61 3.80 8.93
CA LEU A 37 6.92 4.85 9.91
C LEU A 37 8.43 4.94 10.21
N LYS A 38 9.21 3.98 9.71
CA LYS A 38 10.63 3.77 10.00
C LYS A 38 11.37 3.46 8.70
N PRO A 39 11.60 4.46 7.83
CA PRO A 39 12.22 4.23 6.52
C PRO A 39 13.69 3.80 6.60
N GLU A 40 14.36 4.07 7.73
CA GLU A 40 15.75 3.66 7.99
C GLU A 40 15.87 2.17 8.36
N GLU A 41 14.79 1.54 8.83
CA GLU A 41 14.79 0.16 9.30
C GLU A 41 14.38 -0.80 8.18
N LYS A 42 15.06 -1.96 8.10
CA LYS A 42 14.71 -2.98 7.11
C LYS A 42 13.41 -3.67 7.49
N ASP A 43 12.59 -3.94 6.47
CA ASP A 43 11.35 -4.72 6.56
C ASP A 43 10.32 -4.18 7.57
N CYS A 44 10.34 -2.86 7.80
CA CYS A 44 9.42 -2.15 8.70
C CYS A 44 8.21 -1.51 7.98
N GLN A 45 7.96 -1.86 6.72
CA GLN A 45 6.73 -1.47 6.02
C GLN A 45 5.51 -2.09 6.69
N PHE A 46 4.43 -1.32 6.81
CA PHE A 46 3.14 -1.83 7.27
C PHE A 46 2.20 -2.15 6.10
N CYS A 47 2.33 -1.44 4.98
CA CYS A 47 1.62 -1.78 3.74
C CYS A 47 2.41 -1.36 2.49
N GLY A 48 1.93 -1.77 1.32
CA GLY A 48 2.44 -1.36 0.02
C GLY A 48 1.35 -1.33 -1.04
N VAL A 49 1.48 -0.40 -1.99
CA VAL A 49 0.59 -0.21 -3.14
C VAL A 49 1.38 -0.53 -4.42
N PHE A 50 0.88 -1.48 -5.21
CA PHE A 50 1.59 -2.02 -6.36
C PHE A 50 0.72 -2.03 -7.62
N SER A 51 1.33 -1.69 -8.76
CA SER A 51 0.74 -1.87 -10.07
C SER A 51 1.00 -3.29 -10.56
N CYS A 52 -0.03 -4.14 -10.54
CA CYS A 52 0.04 -5.50 -11.06
C CYS A 52 -0.46 -5.54 -12.51
N LYS A 53 -0.28 -6.66 -13.23
CA LYS A 53 -0.64 -6.75 -14.66
C LYS A 53 -2.11 -6.40 -14.94
N SER A 54 -3.03 -6.93 -14.14
CA SER A 54 -4.48 -6.80 -14.34
C SER A 54 -5.19 -5.87 -13.35
N HIS A 55 -4.53 -5.50 -12.25
CA HIS A 55 -5.14 -4.79 -11.12
C HIS A 55 -4.11 -3.93 -10.39
N VAL A 56 -4.58 -3.12 -9.46
CA VAL A 56 -3.76 -2.46 -8.45
C VAL A 56 -3.98 -3.19 -7.13
N GLN A 57 -2.89 -3.45 -6.40
CA GLN A 57 -2.90 -4.22 -5.16
C GLN A 57 -2.51 -3.33 -3.98
N LEU A 58 -3.31 -3.35 -2.91
CA LEU A 58 -2.90 -2.92 -1.57
C LEU A 58 -2.52 -4.18 -0.78
N SER A 59 -1.31 -4.21 -0.23
CA SER A 59 -0.78 -5.34 0.53
C SER A 59 -0.42 -4.91 1.94
N PHE A 60 -0.76 -5.70 2.96
CA PHE A 60 -0.39 -5.44 4.36
C PHE A 60 0.69 -6.42 4.81
N ALA A 61 1.70 -5.93 5.54
CA ALA A 61 2.83 -6.75 5.97
C ALA A 61 2.44 -7.80 7.03
N GLN A 62 1.45 -7.49 7.88
CA GLN A 62 0.93 -8.38 8.93
C GLN A 62 -0.58 -8.56 8.77
N ALA A 63 -1.04 -8.80 7.52
CA ALA A 63 -2.46 -8.92 7.19
C ALA A 63 -3.20 -9.93 8.07
N SER A 64 -2.55 -11.04 8.44
CA SER A 64 -3.11 -12.08 9.29
C SER A 64 -3.38 -11.67 10.74
N LEU A 65 -2.87 -10.50 11.16
CA LEU A 65 -3.14 -9.93 12.48
C LEU A 65 -4.20 -8.83 12.44
N LEU A 66 -4.73 -8.50 11.26
CA LEU A 66 -5.83 -7.55 11.15
C LEU A 66 -7.08 -8.18 11.74
N ASP A 67 -7.75 -7.42 12.60
CA ASP A 67 -9.10 -7.75 13.03
C ASP A 67 -10.04 -7.54 11.83
N ASP A 68 -10.72 -8.60 11.45
CA ASP A 68 -11.66 -8.63 10.34
C ASP A 68 -13.03 -9.05 10.86
N SER A 69 -13.57 -8.20 11.73
CA SER A 69 -14.87 -8.43 12.37
C SER A 69 -16.02 -8.62 11.38
N ASP A 70 -15.88 -8.11 10.14
CA ASP A 70 -16.88 -8.19 9.08
C ASP A 70 -16.58 -9.26 8.02
N GLY A 71 -15.44 -9.98 8.11
CA GLY A 71 -15.10 -11.06 7.17
C GLY A 71 -14.78 -10.57 5.74
N LEU A 72 -14.27 -9.35 5.59
CA LEU A 72 -14.01 -8.71 4.31
C LEU A 72 -12.58 -8.92 3.78
N LEU A 73 -11.63 -9.38 4.61
CA LEU A 73 -10.19 -9.44 4.33
C LEU A 73 -9.66 -10.85 4.09
#